data_AF-B0EK76-F1
#
_entry.id   AF-B0EK76-F1
#
_cell.length_a   1.000
_cell.length_b   1.000
_cell.length_c   1.000
_cell.angle_alpha   90.00
_cell.angle_beta   90.00
_cell.angle_gamma   90.00
#
_symmetry.space_group_name_H-M   'P 1'
#
loop_
_entity.id
_entity.type
_entity.pdbx_description
1 polymer ?
#
loop_
_entity_poly.entity_id
_entity_poly.type
_entity_poly.pdbx_seq_one_letter_code
_entity_poly.pdbx_strand_id
1 'polypeptide(L)'
;MSIWTKIKHSFSLLVISEIFSDVIVFGVSLLTIIITLFCSPNQMVIPNERSNVNVDYPYIEKETIPFWLCALISYVPPFLLILLFSFFKKSSKFLCYSLFCLILCISSNIAVTNCAKLFAGRPRPHFYSRLSEHPEQVKSVYQSFPSGHSSSISNGMTFCTLLLAGQMKIFASSQESWKLLVVSLPSIVAIFIMITRTRDYYHNFSDIIGGGIIGFFTTLLFYCSKFNSLSSEHSDDLKITSMTEVENQTYMFDV
;
A
#
# COMPACT_ATOMS: atom_id res chain seq x y z
N MET A 1 -28.57 -35.88 0.06
CA MET A 1 -28.14 -34.47 -0.12
C MET A 1 -28.03 -34.22 -1.62
N SER A 2 -28.85 -33.32 -2.17
CA SER A 2 -28.88 -33.05 -3.62
C SER A 2 -27.54 -32.48 -4.10
N ILE A 3 -27.21 -32.66 -5.38
CA ILE A 3 -26.01 -32.09 -6.00
C ILE A 3 -25.92 -30.57 -5.72
N TRP A 4 -27.06 -29.89 -5.74
CA TRP A 4 -27.21 -28.47 -5.43
C TRP A 4 -26.83 -28.06 -4.02
N THR A 5 -27.12 -28.90 -3.01
CA THR A 5 -26.69 -28.65 -1.63
C THR A 5 -25.18 -28.82 -1.47
N LYS A 6 -24.55 -29.71 -2.25
CA LYS A 6 -23.08 -29.83 -2.28
C LYS A 6 -22.40 -28.65 -2.97
N ILE A 7 -22.95 -28.15 -4.09
CA ILE A 7 -22.41 -27.00 -4.83
C ILE A 7 -22.46 -25.72 -3.96
N LYS A 8 -23.64 -25.39 -3.40
CA LYS A 8 -23.81 -24.21 -2.53
C LYS A 8 -22.91 -24.26 -1.30
N HIS A 9 -22.78 -25.46 -0.71
CA HIS A 9 -21.87 -25.68 0.41
C HIS A 9 -20.41 -25.45 0.00
N SER A 10 -19.98 -26.00 -1.14
CA SER A 10 -18.64 -25.82 -1.69
C SER A 10 -18.31 -24.35 -1.98
N PHE A 11 -19.25 -23.58 -2.52
CA PHE A 11 -19.07 -22.15 -2.78
C PHE A 11 -18.97 -21.33 -1.49
N SER A 12 -19.88 -21.58 -0.53
CA SER A 12 -19.84 -20.92 0.77
C SER A 12 -18.53 -21.19 1.51
N LEU A 13 -17.97 -22.40 1.39
CA LEU A 13 -16.66 -22.75 1.94
C LEU A 13 -15.51 -21.97 1.27
N LEU A 14 -15.60 -21.69 -0.04
CA LEU A 14 -14.58 -20.95 -0.76
C LEU A 14 -14.51 -19.49 -0.32
N VAL A 15 -15.68 -18.84 -0.19
CA VAL A 15 -15.78 -17.47 0.35
C VAL A 15 -15.28 -17.39 1.80
N ILE A 16 -15.69 -18.35 2.64
CA ILE A 16 -15.24 -18.42 4.04
C ILE A 16 -13.72 -18.61 4.12
N SER A 17 -13.16 -19.51 3.29
CA SER A 17 -11.72 -19.75 3.21
C SER A 17 -10.95 -18.50 2.81
N GLU A 18 -11.46 -17.74 1.83
CA GLU A 18 -10.84 -16.49 1.40
C GLU A 18 -10.81 -15.44 2.51
N ILE A 19 -11.96 -15.19 3.18
CA ILE A 19 -12.05 -14.26 4.31
C ILE A 19 -11.15 -14.71 5.46
N PHE A 20 -11.09 -16.01 5.75
CA PHE A 20 -10.25 -16.55 6.80
C PHE A 20 -8.75 -16.33 6.51
N SER A 21 -8.32 -16.59 5.28
CA SER A 21 -6.95 -16.32 4.82
C SER A 21 -6.59 -14.84 4.97
N ASP A 22 -7.50 -13.97 4.56
CA ASP A 22 -7.40 -12.51 4.66
C ASP A 22 -7.22 -12.04 6.12
N VAL A 23 -8.03 -12.56 7.04
CA VAL A 23 -7.91 -12.27 8.48
C VAL A 23 -6.58 -12.75 9.06
N ILE A 24 -6.09 -13.92 8.62
CA ILE A 24 -4.75 -14.40 9.02
C ILE A 24 -3.67 -13.44 8.54
N VAL A 25 -3.68 -13.03 7.27
CA VAL A 25 -2.67 -12.12 6.71
C VAL A 25 -2.69 -10.77 7.45
N PHE A 26 -3.88 -10.25 7.76
CA PHE A 26 -4.02 -9.05 8.58
C PHE A 26 -3.42 -9.25 9.99
N GLY A 27 -3.78 -10.36 10.65
CA GLY A 27 -3.30 -10.70 11.99
C GLY A 27 -1.78 -10.85 12.07
N VAL A 28 -1.18 -11.53 11.08
CA VAL A 28 0.28 -11.66 10.95
C VAL A 28 0.92 -10.29 10.73
N SER A 29 0.39 -9.48 9.82
CA SER A 29 0.91 -8.13 9.56
C SER A 29 0.86 -7.26 10.83
N LEU A 30 -0.25 -7.30 11.57
CA LEU A 30 -0.41 -6.57 12.82
C LEU A 30 0.56 -7.05 13.90
N LEU A 31 0.70 -8.37 14.08
CA LEU A 31 1.64 -8.96 15.02
C LEU A 31 3.08 -8.54 14.68
N THR A 32 3.46 -8.59 13.40
CA THR A 32 4.76 -8.10 12.93
C THR A 32 4.95 -6.63 13.28
N ILE A 33 3.98 -5.76 13.01
CA ILE A 33 4.07 -4.33 13.39
C ILE A 33 4.32 -4.19 14.89
N ILE A 34 3.55 -4.88 15.72
CA ILE A 34 3.68 -4.83 17.19
C ILE A 34 5.09 -5.26 17.61
N ILE A 35 5.60 -6.39 17.10
CA ILE A 35 6.95 -6.87 17.39
C ILE A 35 8.00 -5.81 17.01
N THR A 36 7.88 -5.19 15.83
CA THR A 36 8.85 -4.18 15.38
C THR A 36 8.93 -2.93 16.26
N LEU A 37 7.88 -2.60 17.02
CA LEU A 37 7.92 -1.48 17.97
C LEU A 37 8.95 -1.69 19.08
N PHE A 38 9.13 -2.94 19.51
CA PHE A 38 10.03 -3.32 20.60
C PHE A 38 11.46 -3.66 20.15
N CYS A 39 11.71 -3.74 18.86
CA CYS A 39 13.04 -4.04 18.31
C CYS A 39 13.86 -2.77 18.06
N SER A 40 15.16 -2.84 18.32
CA SER A 40 16.12 -1.81 17.90
C SER A 40 16.63 -2.11 16.49
N PRO A 41 16.86 -1.08 15.64
CA PRO A 41 17.44 -1.28 14.33
C PRO A 41 18.89 -1.72 14.46
N ASN A 42 19.37 -2.44 13.45
CA ASN A 42 20.79 -2.64 13.22
C ASN A 42 21.51 -1.27 13.14
N GLN A 43 22.79 -1.24 13.44
CA GLN A 43 23.61 -0.03 13.36
C GLN A 43 24.67 -0.24 12.30
N MET A 44 24.38 0.22 11.08
CA MET A 44 25.35 0.16 10.00
C MET A 44 26.56 1.03 10.36
N VAL A 45 27.76 0.48 10.18
CA VAL A 45 29.01 1.19 10.46
C VAL A 45 29.11 2.43 9.58
N ILE A 46 29.39 3.57 10.19
CA ILE A 46 29.67 4.82 9.50
C ILE A 46 31.17 4.89 9.26
N PRO A 47 31.65 4.92 8.00
CA PRO A 47 33.08 5.08 7.71
C PRO A 47 33.63 6.37 8.33
N ASN A 48 34.83 6.28 8.90
CA ASN A 48 35.48 7.40 9.59
C ASN A 48 36.22 8.30 8.58
N GLU A 49 35.44 9.00 7.75
CA GLU A 49 35.93 10.00 6.78
C GLU A 49 35.60 11.41 7.27
N ARG A 50 36.50 12.38 7.03
CA ARG A 50 36.37 13.76 7.54
C ARG A 50 35.19 14.55 6.94
N SER A 51 34.56 14.05 5.89
CA SER A 51 33.41 14.67 5.21
C SER A 51 32.56 13.59 4.53
N ASN A 52 31.76 12.87 5.31
CA ASN A 52 30.90 11.83 4.79
C ASN A 52 29.54 12.43 4.41
N VAL A 53 29.39 12.74 3.13
CA VAL A 53 28.15 13.32 2.57
C VAL A 53 26.92 12.45 2.79
N ASN A 54 27.05 11.17 3.17
CA ASN A 54 25.90 10.32 3.45
C ASN A 54 25.30 10.53 4.86
N VAL A 55 25.93 11.35 5.71
CA VAL A 55 25.55 11.55 7.13
C VAL A 55 25.74 12.99 7.65
N ASP A 56 26.39 13.86 6.86
CA ASP A 56 26.78 15.23 7.25
C ASP A 56 25.81 16.34 6.79
N TYR A 57 24.60 16.02 6.30
CA TYR A 57 23.63 17.06 5.93
C TYR A 57 23.03 17.76 7.17
N PRO A 58 22.57 19.01 7.03
CA PRO A 58 21.89 19.72 8.11
C PRO A 58 20.54 19.07 8.43
N TYR A 59 20.17 19.07 9.71
CA TYR A 59 18.85 18.61 10.14
C TYR A 59 17.82 19.71 9.89
N ILE A 60 16.72 19.35 9.22
CA ILE A 60 15.57 20.22 9.00
C ILE A 60 14.43 19.72 9.88
N GLU A 61 14.14 20.43 10.96
CA GLU A 61 13.08 20.06 11.90
C GLU A 61 11.68 20.09 11.25
N LYS A 62 11.44 21.07 10.38
CA LYS A 62 10.18 21.24 9.66
C LYS A 62 10.27 20.63 8.26
N GLU A 63 9.90 19.36 8.15
CA GLU A 63 9.74 18.66 6.86
C GLU A 63 8.76 19.38 5.94
N THR A 64 9.01 19.33 4.64
CA THR A 64 8.08 19.86 3.62
C THR A 64 6.71 19.21 3.73
N ILE A 65 6.71 17.87 3.83
CA ILE A 65 5.52 17.05 4.04
C ILE A 65 5.75 16.21 5.28
N PRO A 66 5.18 16.55 6.46
CA PRO A 66 5.30 15.73 7.65
C PRO A 66 4.58 14.38 7.45
N PHE A 67 4.98 13.37 8.23
CA PHE A 67 4.48 12.00 8.02
C PHE A 67 2.95 11.87 8.16
N TRP A 68 2.33 12.59 9.11
CA TRP A 68 0.87 12.58 9.26
C TRP A 68 0.15 13.07 7.98
N LEU A 69 0.68 14.11 7.34
CA LEU A 69 0.12 14.65 6.10
C LEU A 69 0.33 13.68 4.94
N CYS A 70 1.50 13.04 4.89
CA CYS A 70 1.76 11.95 3.95
C CYS A 70 0.74 10.82 4.11
N ALA A 71 0.45 10.38 5.33
CA ALA A 71 -0.52 9.32 5.61
C ALA A 71 -1.94 9.73 5.18
N LEU A 72 -2.35 10.98 5.43
CA LEU A 72 -3.63 11.50 4.96
C LEU A 72 -3.72 11.49 3.43
N ILE A 73 -2.71 12.03 2.73
CA ILE A 73 -2.67 12.04 1.27
C ILE A 73 -2.64 10.62 0.71
N SER A 74 -1.98 9.68 1.40
CA SER A 74 -1.90 8.28 0.97
C SER A 74 -3.26 7.58 1.03
N TYR A 75 -4.02 7.74 2.12
CA TYR A 75 -5.12 6.83 2.45
C TYR A 75 -6.51 7.45 2.45
N VAL A 76 -6.64 8.79 2.54
CA VAL A 76 -7.94 9.46 2.39
C VAL A 76 -8.46 9.38 0.95
N PRO A 77 -7.67 9.65 -0.11
CA PRO A 77 -8.16 9.53 -1.48
C PRO A 77 -8.69 8.13 -1.88
N PRO A 78 -7.98 7.00 -1.63
CA PRO A 78 -8.54 5.69 -1.99
C PRO A 78 -9.78 5.36 -1.16
N PHE A 79 -9.84 5.76 0.11
CA PHE A 79 -11.03 5.61 0.94
C PHE A 79 -12.24 6.36 0.34
N LEU A 80 -12.07 7.62 -0.04
CA LEU A 80 -13.13 8.41 -0.67
C LEU A 80 -13.56 7.85 -2.03
N LEU A 81 -12.62 7.35 -2.83
CA LEU A 81 -12.95 6.70 -4.10
C LEU A 81 -13.76 5.41 -3.88
N ILE A 82 -13.39 4.58 -2.90
CA ILE A 82 -14.16 3.38 -2.55
C ILE A 82 -15.60 3.75 -2.14
N LEU A 83 -15.77 4.78 -1.30
CA LEU A 83 -17.11 5.27 -0.92
C LEU A 83 -17.90 5.75 -2.13
N LEU A 84 -17.26 6.54 -2.99
CA LEU A 84 -17.88 7.08 -4.20
C LEU A 84 -18.38 5.97 -5.14
N PHE A 85 -17.51 5.02 -5.48
CA PHE A 85 -17.86 3.93 -6.38
C PHE A 85 -18.84 2.94 -5.75
N SER A 86 -18.74 2.69 -4.43
CA SER A 86 -19.76 1.89 -3.73
C SER A 86 -21.13 2.55 -3.78
N PHE A 87 -21.21 3.87 -3.59
CA PHE A 87 -22.46 4.62 -3.67
C PHE A 87 -23.08 4.50 -5.07
N PHE A 88 -22.30 4.72 -6.13
CA PHE A 88 -22.79 4.56 -7.50
C PHE A 88 -23.20 3.13 -7.84
N LYS A 89 -22.45 2.12 -7.35
CA LYS A 89 -22.77 0.70 -7.52
C LYS A 89 -23.91 0.23 -6.63
N LYS A 90 -24.34 1.01 -5.63
CA LYS A 90 -25.31 0.62 -4.58
C LYS A 90 -24.95 -0.73 -3.95
N SER A 91 -23.65 -0.99 -3.74
CA SER A 91 -23.14 -2.29 -3.30
C SER A 91 -22.35 -2.18 -2.00
N SER A 92 -22.94 -2.65 -0.91
CA SER A 92 -22.26 -2.79 0.39
C SER A 92 -21.17 -3.86 0.36
N LYS A 93 -21.31 -4.87 -0.51
CA LYS A 93 -20.25 -5.88 -0.72
C LYS A 93 -19.00 -5.21 -1.29
N PHE A 94 -19.16 -4.43 -2.36
CA PHE A 94 -18.06 -3.67 -2.96
C PHE A 94 -17.36 -2.78 -1.92
N LEU A 95 -18.13 -2.10 -1.07
CA LEU A 95 -17.59 -1.28 0.03
C LEU A 95 -16.73 -2.11 0.99
N CYS A 96 -17.31 -3.14 1.60
CA CYS A 96 -16.65 -3.91 2.66
C CYS A 96 -15.38 -4.59 2.17
N TYR A 97 -15.44 -5.27 1.02
CA TYR A 97 -14.28 -6.00 0.49
C TYR A 97 -13.19 -5.05 -0.03
N SER A 98 -13.55 -3.92 -0.64
CA SER A 98 -12.55 -2.93 -1.08
C SER A 98 -11.87 -2.25 0.09
N LEU A 99 -12.61 -1.89 1.15
CA LEU A 99 -12.03 -1.35 2.38
C LEU A 99 -11.14 -2.37 3.08
N PHE A 100 -11.56 -3.63 3.14
CA PHE A 100 -10.74 -4.68 3.73
C PHE A 100 -9.46 -4.92 2.93
N CYS A 101 -9.54 -4.91 1.59
CA CYS A 101 -8.38 -4.95 0.71
C CYS A 101 -7.42 -3.77 0.96
N LEU A 102 -7.94 -2.55 1.12
CA LEU A 102 -7.13 -1.38 1.46
C LEU A 102 -6.44 -1.56 2.83
N ILE A 103 -7.14 -2.08 3.83
CA ILE A 103 -6.56 -2.37 5.16
C ILE A 103 -5.42 -3.40 5.06
N LEU A 104 -5.57 -4.45 4.26
CA LEU A 104 -4.51 -5.42 4.00
C LEU A 104 -3.30 -4.77 3.33
N CYS A 105 -3.52 -3.93 2.31
CA CYS A 105 -2.45 -3.18 1.65
C CYS A 105 -1.67 -2.33 2.66
N ILE A 106 -2.38 -1.62 3.54
CA ILE A 106 -1.78 -0.72 4.54
C ILE A 106 -0.99 -1.52 5.58
N SER A 107 -1.60 -2.53 6.20
CA SER A 107 -0.99 -3.28 7.29
C SER A 107 0.24 -4.05 6.82
N SER A 108 0.18 -4.71 5.67
CA SER A 108 1.33 -5.42 5.11
C SER A 108 2.43 -4.47 4.67
N ASN A 109 2.11 -3.31 4.08
CA ASN A 109 3.12 -2.30 3.74
C ASN A 109 3.87 -1.79 4.98
N ILE A 110 3.16 -1.47 6.06
CA ILE A 110 3.78 -1.01 7.31
C ILE A 110 4.65 -2.12 7.91
N ALA A 111 4.15 -3.36 7.97
CA ALA A 111 4.89 -4.50 8.49
C ALA A 111 6.21 -4.72 7.74
N VAL A 112 6.16 -4.81 6.40
CA VAL A 112 7.34 -5.01 5.56
C VAL A 112 8.32 -3.85 5.67
N THR A 113 7.81 -2.60 5.63
CA THR A 113 8.64 -1.39 5.75
C THR A 113 9.39 -1.37 7.09
N ASN A 114 8.70 -1.65 8.20
CA ASN A 114 9.31 -1.63 9.52
C ASN A 114 10.36 -2.74 9.69
N CYS A 115 10.06 -3.96 9.23
CA CYS A 115 11.04 -5.05 9.22
C CYS A 115 12.29 -4.68 8.42
N ALA A 116 12.12 -4.15 7.21
CA ALA A 116 13.22 -3.71 6.37
C ALA A 116 14.04 -2.58 7.02
N LYS A 117 13.38 -1.62 7.69
CA LYS A 117 14.05 -0.54 8.43
C LYS A 117 14.92 -1.06 9.56
N LEU A 118 14.40 -1.99 10.35
CA LEU A 118 15.13 -2.57 11.47
C LEU A 118 16.31 -3.42 10.99
N PHE A 119 16.11 -4.21 9.95
CA PHE A 119 17.16 -5.07 9.40
C PHE A 119 18.29 -4.26 8.74
N ALA A 120 17.94 -3.26 7.94
CA ALA A 120 18.92 -2.47 7.20
C ALA A 120 19.74 -1.56 8.12
N GLY A 121 19.11 -0.88 9.09
CA GLY A 121 19.84 -0.09 10.07
C GLY A 121 20.68 1.05 9.48
N ARG A 122 20.23 1.62 8.36
CA ARG A 122 20.99 2.61 7.60
C ARG A 122 20.90 4.00 8.24
N PRO A 123 22.03 4.69 8.48
CA PRO A 123 22.04 6.06 8.98
C PRO A 123 21.41 7.02 7.97
N ARG A 124 20.74 8.05 8.48
CA ARG A 124 20.11 9.12 7.69
C ARG A 124 21.16 10.11 7.16
N PRO A 125 20.86 10.85 6.08
CA PRO A 125 21.75 11.88 5.56
C PRO A 125 22.11 12.98 6.57
N HIS A 126 21.24 13.25 7.55
CA HIS A 126 21.41 14.25 8.59
C HIS A 126 21.71 13.62 9.97
N PHE A 127 22.49 12.54 9.99
CA PHE A 127 22.71 11.72 11.18
C PHE A 127 23.34 12.52 12.33
N TYR A 128 24.48 13.17 12.08
CA TYR A 128 25.25 13.84 13.13
C TYR A 128 24.55 15.09 13.66
N SER A 129 24.00 15.91 12.75
CA SER A 129 23.27 17.13 13.10
C SER A 129 22.07 16.81 14.00
N ARG A 130 21.25 15.82 13.63
CA ARG A 130 20.10 15.41 14.46
C ARG A 130 20.50 14.81 15.80
N LEU A 131 21.54 13.98 15.84
CA LEU A 131 21.98 13.36 17.10
C LEU A 131 22.57 14.40 18.06
N SER A 132 23.19 15.46 17.53
CA SER A 132 23.73 16.56 18.35
C SER A 132 22.64 17.39 19.03
N GLU A 133 21.51 17.60 18.34
CA GLU A 133 20.35 18.33 18.88
C GLU A 133 19.45 17.43 19.75
N HIS A 134 19.32 16.15 19.37
CA HIS A 134 18.40 15.18 19.98
C HIS A 134 19.09 13.84 20.24
N PRO A 135 19.99 13.75 21.25
CA PRO A 135 20.75 12.54 21.55
C PRO A 135 19.87 11.33 21.91
N GLU A 136 18.66 11.56 22.42
CA GLU A 136 17.68 10.52 22.74
C GLU A 136 17.12 9.81 21.50
N GLN A 137 17.26 10.39 20.31
CA GLN A 137 16.68 9.88 19.07
C GLN A 137 17.59 8.93 18.28
N VAL A 138 18.58 8.32 18.95
CA VAL A 138 19.56 7.40 18.34
C VAL A 138 18.92 6.28 17.51
N LYS A 139 17.74 5.78 17.92
CA LYS A 139 17.01 4.75 17.15
C LYS A 139 16.58 5.27 15.77
N SER A 140 16.05 6.48 15.71
CA SER A 140 15.42 7.04 14.50
C SER A 140 16.43 7.42 13.42
N VAL A 141 17.64 7.80 13.82
CA VAL A 141 18.73 8.20 12.91
C VAL A 141 19.29 7.01 12.13
N TYR A 142 19.11 5.76 12.59
CA TYR A 142 19.45 4.53 11.87
C TYR A 142 18.30 3.94 11.04
N GLN A 143 17.18 4.62 10.92
CA GLN A 143 16.00 4.13 10.20
C GLN A 143 15.80 4.86 8.86
N SER A 144 16.88 5.08 8.11
CA SER A 144 16.79 5.72 6.79
C SER A 144 16.19 4.79 5.74
N PHE A 145 16.81 3.63 5.48
CA PHE A 145 16.35 2.69 4.46
C PHE A 145 15.37 1.68 5.06
N PRO A 146 14.26 1.35 4.38
CA PRO A 146 13.61 2.11 3.31
C PRO A 146 12.86 3.34 3.86
N SER A 147 12.50 4.29 2.99
CA SER A 147 11.71 5.46 3.37
C SER A 147 10.25 5.10 3.67
N GLY A 148 9.77 5.46 4.87
CA GLY A 148 8.38 5.20 5.28
C GLY A 148 7.37 6.09 4.58
N HIS A 149 7.68 7.36 4.34
CA HIS A 149 6.83 8.23 3.51
C HIS A 149 6.71 7.68 2.10
N SER A 150 7.83 7.26 1.50
CA SER A 150 7.83 6.72 0.14
C SER A 150 7.02 5.44 0.03
N SER A 151 7.15 4.52 0.99
CA SER A 151 6.33 3.29 0.97
C SER A 151 4.84 3.57 1.19
N SER A 152 4.47 4.43 2.15
CA SER A 152 3.07 4.79 2.39
C SER A 152 2.42 5.49 1.20
N ILE A 153 3.09 6.49 0.61
CA ILE A 153 2.50 7.24 -0.51
C ILE A 153 2.41 6.39 -1.77
N SER A 154 3.41 5.56 -2.07
CA SER A 154 3.34 4.62 -3.18
C SER A 154 2.25 3.56 -2.95
N ASN A 155 2.07 3.07 -1.72
CA ASN A 155 1.02 2.10 -1.39
C ASN A 155 -0.39 2.68 -1.67
N GLY A 156 -0.70 3.84 -1.11
CA GLY A 156 -2.02 4.48 -1.25
C GLY A 156 -2.32 5.00 -2.65
N MET A 157 -1.35 5.67 -3.29
CA MET A 157 -1.53 6.21 -4.64
C MET A 157 -1.55 5.12 -5.71
N THR A 158 -0.79 4.03 -5.55
CA THR A 158 -0.93 2.86 -6.44
C THR A 158 -2.34 2.27 -6.34
N PHE A 159 -2.92 2.22 -5.15
CA PHE A 159 -4.29 1.71 -4.97
C PHE A 159 -5.29 2.62 -5.70
N CYS A 160 -5.15 3.95 -5.58
CA CYS A 160 -5.97 4.91 -6.34
C CYS A 160 -5.84 4.71 -7.84
N THR A 161 -4.60 4.62 -8.34
CA THR A 161 -4.30 4.42 -9.77
C THR A 161 -4.96 3.15 -10.28
N LEU A 162 -4.80 2.02 -9.60
CA LEU A 162 -5.39 0.75 -10.00
C LEU A 162 -6.91 0.76 -9.92
N LEU A 163 -7.48 1.34 -8.85
CA LEU A 163 -8.93 1.46 -8.68
C LEU A 163 -9.52 2.31 -9.80
N LEU A 164 -8.98 3.48 -10.08
CA LEU A 164 -9.44 4.33 -11.19
C LEU A 164 -9.27 3.63 -12.54
N ALA A 165 -8.15 2.94 -12.77
CA ALA A 165 -7.91 2.18 -13.99
C ALA A 165 -9.00 1.13 -14.24
N GLY A 166 -9.38 0.37 -13.20
CA GLY A 166 -10.44 -0.63 -13.25
C GLY A 166 -11.81 0.01 -13.48
N GLN A 167 -12.17 1.03 -12.68
CA GLN A 167 -13.47 1.71 -12.81
C GLN A 167 -13.66 2.40 -14.17
N MET A 168 -12.58 2.91 -14.76
CA MET A 168 -12.60 3.59 -16.07
C MET A 168 -12.35 2.63 -17.25
N LYS A 169 -12.11 1.34 -16.98
CA LYS A 169 -11.88 0.26 -17.97
C LYS A 169 -10.81 0.60 -19.00
N ILE A 170 -9.74 1.28 -18.58
CA ILE A 170 -8.72 1.84 -19.48
C ILE A 170 -7.95 0.77 -20.28
N PHE A 171 -7.89 -0.47 -19.76
CA PHE A 171 -7.19 -1.59 -20.37
C PHE A 171 -8.13 -2.68 -20.91
N ALA A 172 -9.44 -2.47 -20.82
CA ALA A 172 -10.46 -3.41 -21.31
C ALA A 172 -11.15 -2.84 -22.56
N SER A 173 -12.21 -2.04 -22.38
CA SER A 173 -13.04 -1.54 -23.48
C SER A 173 -12.81 -0.06 -23.83
N SER A 174 -12.15 0.72 -22.97
CA SER A 174 -12.00 2.16 -23.21
C SER A 174 -10.83 2.50 -24.14
N GLN A 175 -11.07 3.33 -25.14
CA GLN A 175 -10.05 3.86 -26.07
C GLN A 175 -9.67 5.33 -25.81
N GLU A 176 -10.28 5.97 -24.80
CA GLU A 176 -10.12 7.39 -24.55
C GLU A 176 -8.82 7.73 -23.79
N SER A 177 -7.89 8.43 -24.46
CA SER A 177 -6.57 8.74 -23.89
C SER A 177 -6.59 9.70 -22.71
N TRP A 178 -7.61 10.57 -22.58
CA TRP A 178 -7.71 11.50 -21.45
C TRP A 178 -7.83 10.78 -20.10
N LYS A 179 -8.36 9.56 -20.08
CA LYS A 179 -8.46 8.74 -18.87
C LYS A 179 -7.10 8.33 -18.33
N LEU A 180 -6.09 8.17 -19.21
CA LEU A 180 -4.71 7.90 -18.80
C LEU A 180 -4.15 9.08 -18.00
N LEU A 181 -4.49 10.33 -18.36
CA LEU A 181 -4.09 11.50 -17.59
C LEU A 181 -4.68 11.43 -16.18
N VAL A 182 -5.99 11.20 -16.05
CA VAL A 182 -6.66 11.10 -14.74
C VAL A 182 -6.09 9.97 -13.88
N VAL A 183 -5.92 8.78 -14.46
CA VAL A 183 -5.39 7.61 -13.77
C VAL A 183 -3.92 7.78 -13.36
N SER A 184 -3.14 8.62 -14.07
CA SER A 184 -1.75 8.90 -13.73
C SER A 184 -1.56 9.93 -12.61
N LEU A 185 -2.56 10.76 -12.31
CA LEU A 185 -2.46 11.84 -11.31
C LEU A 185 -2.02 11.35 -9.92
N PRO A 186 -2.58 10.27 -9.35
CA PRO A 186 -2.13 9.77 -8.04
C PRO A 186 -0.63 9.40 -8.05
N SER A 187 -0.15 8.77 -9.12
CA SER A 187 1.26 8.41 -9.26
C SER A 187 2.17 9.64 -9.33
N ILE A 188 1.73 10.72 -9.99
CA ILE A 188 2.46 12.00 -10.03
C ILE A 188 2.56 12.62 -8.62
N VAL A 189 1.47 12.59 -7.85
CA VAL A 189 1.46 13.04 -6.45
C VAL A 189 2.45 12.23 -5.60
N ALA A 190 2.51 10.91 -5.79
CA ALA A 190 3.46 10.06 -5.10
C ALA A 190 4.91 10.45 -5.40
N ILE A 191 5.26 10.64 -6.68
CA ILE A 191 6.60 11.05 -7.10
C ILE A 191 6.99 12.40 -6.48
N PHE A 192 6.08 13.37 -6.48
CA PHE A 192 6.33 14.68 -5.87
C PHE A 192 6.68 14.55 -4.38
N ILE A 193 5.89 13.81 -3.61
CA ILE A 193 6.15 13.59 -2.17
C ILE A 193 7.45 12.82 -1.95
N MET A 194 7.76 11.83 -2.79
CA MET A 194 9.03 11.09 -2.73
C MET A 194 10.24 12.02 -2.92
N ILE A 195 10.18 12.96 -3.88
CA ILE A 195 11.26 13.93 -4.12
C ILE A 195 11.50 14.85 -2.91
N THR A 196 10.45 15.20 -2.16
CA THR A 196 10.61 16.03 -0.94
C THR A 196 11.54 15.37 0.09
N ARG A 197 11.67 14.04 0.10
CA ARG A 197 12.54 13.31 1.03
C ARG A 197 14.03 13.49 0.76
N THR A 198 14.39 13.67 -0.50
CA THR A 198 15.76 14.07 -0.86
C THR A 198 15.97 15.53 -0.54
N ARG A 199 15.00 16.39 -0.88
CA ARG A 199 15.09 17.84 -0.64
C ARG A 199 15.27 18.18 0.85
N ASP A 200 14.57 17.46 1.72
CA ASP A 200 14.62 17.68 3.16
C ASP A 200 15.82 16.95 3.83
N TYR A 201 16.66 16.25 3.07
CA TYR A 201 17.79 15.44 3.55
C TYR A 201 17.39 14.26 4.47
N TYR A 202 16.14 13.81 4.38
CA TYR A 202 15.66 12.71 5.21
C TYR A 202 16.12 11.34 4.72
N HIS A 203 16.28 11.20 3.42
CA HIS A 203 16.52 9.93 2.76
C HIS A 203 17.42 10.07 1.54
N ASN A 204 18.23 9.04 1.29
CA ASN A 204 18.95 8.88 0.03
C ASN A 204 18.00 8.39 -1.07
N PHE A 205 18.38 8.55 -2.33
CA PHE A 205 17.59 8.08 -3.48
C PHE A 205 17.24 6.59 -3.42
N SER A 206 18.18 5.74 -2.99
CA SER A 206 17.93 4.31 -2.82
C SER A 206 16.91 4.00 -1.73
N ASP A 207 16.86 4.80 -0.65
CA ASP A 207 15.89 4.66 0.44
C ASP A 207 14.47 4.98 -0.06
N ILE A 208 14.37 5.98 -0.93
CA ILE A 208 13.13 6.42 -1.56
C ILE A 208 12.63 5.37 -2.56
N ILE A 209 13.50 4.90 -3.46
CA ILE A 209 13.18 3.85 -4.43
C ILE A 209 12.77 2.55 -3.69
N GLY A 210 13.55 2.13 -2.69
CA GLY A 210 13.24 0.93 -1.90
C GLY A 210 11.89 1.03 -1.20
N GLY A 211 11.57 2.18 -0.60
CA GLY A 211 10.25 2.44 -0.03
C GLY A 211 9.15 2.37 -1.09
N GLY A 212 9.33 3.06 -2.22
CA GLY A 212 8.34 3.09 -3.30
C GLY A 212 8.05 1.70 -3.89
N ILE A 213 9.09 0.87 -4.07
CA ILE A 213 8.97 -0.53 -4.51
C ILE A 213 8.12 -1.33 -3.52
N ILE A 214 8.40 -1.24 -2.21
CA ILE A 214 7.61 -1.95 -1.19
C ILE A 214 6.13 -1.54 -1.26
N GLY A 215 5.85 -0.24 -1.32
CA GLY A 215 4.48 0.27 -1.41
C GLY A 215 3.76 -0.19 -2.67
N PHE A 216 4.42 -0.08 -3.83
CA PHE A 216 3.87 -0.52 -5.11
C PHE A 216 3.56 -2.02 -5.13
N PHE A 217 4.52 -2.88 -4.77
CA PHE A 217 4.36 -4.33 -4.86
C PHE A 217 3.33 -4.87 -3.87
N THR A 218 3.33 -4.37 -2.63
CA THR A 218 2.32 -4.78 -1.64
C THR A 218 0.92 -4.47 -2.15
N THR A 219 0.66 -3.24 -2.61
CA THR A 219 -0.63 -2.89 -3.20
C THR A 219 -0.95 -3.74 -4.44
N LEU A 220 0.00 -3.93 -5.35
CA LEU A 220 -0.22 -4.71 -6.56
C LEU A 220 -0.66 -6.14 -6.25
N LEU A 221 -0.02 -6.81 -5.29
CA LEU A 221 -0.37 -8.18 -4.89
C LEU A 221 -1.80 -8.28 -4.34
N PHE A 222 -2.16 -7.43 -3.37
CA PHE A 222 -3.48 -7.46 -2.74
C PHE A 222 -4.59 -6.95 -3.66
N TYR A 223 -4.33 -5.92 -4.45
CA TYR A 223 -5.31 -5.43 -5.41
C TYR A 223 -5.60 -6.50 -6.47
N CYS A 224 -4.57 -7.07 -7.10
CA CYS A 224 -4.75 -8.10 -8.11
C CYS A 224 -5.31 -9.41 -7.56
N SER A 225 -5.19 -9.69 -6.25
CA SER A 225 -5.83 -10.86 -5.66
C SER A 225 -7.33 -10.67 -5.47
N LYS A 226 -7.82 -9.45 -5.24
CA LYS A 226 -9.23 -9.15 -4.91
C LYS A 226 -10.06 -8.61 -6.07
N PHE A 227 -9.48 -7.77 -6.92
CA PHE A 227 -10.15 -7.18 -8.07
C PHE A 227 -9.98 -8.02 -9.33
N ASN A 228 -10.94 -7.93 -10.24
CA ASN A 228 -10.83 -8.55 -11.55
C ASN A 228 -9.64 -7.98 -12.32
N SER A 229 -9.12 -8.77 -13.27
CA SER A 229 -8.02 -8.33 -14.13
C SER A 229 -8.37 -7.00 -14.80
N LEU A 230 -7.42 -6.06 -14.85
CA LEU A 230 -7.65 -4.74 -15.43
C LEU A 230 -8.02 -4.78 -16.92
N SER A 231 -7.68 -5.88 -17.62
CA SER A 231 -8.05 -6.10 -19.03
C SER A 231 -9.39 -6.79 -19.21
N SER A 232 -10.08 -7.16 -18.12
CA SER A 232 -11.42 -7.74 -18.17
C SER A 232 -12.49 -6.67 -18.34
N GLU A 233 -13.58 -6.99 -19.03
CA GLU A 233 -14.78 -6.15 -19.09
C GLU A 233 -15.40 -5.91 -17.71
N HIS A 234 -15.14 -6.78 -16.73
CA HIS A 234 -15.58 -6.64 -15.34
C HIS A 234 -14.46 -6.13 -14.41
N SER A 235 -13.46 -5.43 -14.95
CA SER A 235 -12.33 -4.83 -14.20
C SER A 235 -12.76 -3.81 -13.13
N ASP A 236 -13.99 -3.33 -13.18
CA ASP A 236 -14.58 -2.41 -12.22
C ASP A 236 -15.21 -3.11 -10.99
N ASP A 237 -15.14 -4.45 -10.92
CA ASP A 237 -15.71 -5.23 -9.81
C ASP A 237 -14.70 -6.22 -9.20
N LEU A 238 -15.09 -6.77 -8.05
CA LEU A 238 -14.37 -7.77 -7.30
C LEU A 238 -14.55 -9.16 -7.92
N LYS A 239 -13.51 -9.99 -7.80
CA LYS A 239 -13.54 -11.39 -8.27
C LYS A 239 -14.67 -12.18 -7.60
N ILE A 240 -14.86 -11.98 -6.29
CA ILE A 240 -15.87 -12.70 -5.52
C ILE A 240 -17.31 -12.38 -5.98
N THR A 241 -17.57 -11.15 -6.46
CA THR A 241 -18.88 -10.77 -6.99
C THR A 241 -19.15 -11.54 -8.28
N SER A 242 -18.20 -11.53 -9.22
CA SER A 242 -18.33 -12.26 -10.49
C SER A 242 -18.52 -13.77 -10.29
N MET A 243 -17.86 -14.37 -9.28
CA MET A 243 -18.05 -15.79 -8.97
C MET A 243 -19.46 -16.08 -8.43
N THR A 244 -20.03 -15.18 -7.62
CA THR A 244 -21.39 -15.31 -7.09
C THR A 244 -22.45 -15.20 -8.19
N GLU A 245 -22.22 -14.33 -9.19
CA GLU A 245 -23.14 -14.15 -10.31
C GLU A 245 -23.18 -15.37 -11.24
N VAL A 246 -22.02 -15.96 -11.54
CA VAL A 246 -21.92 -17.20 -12.34
C VAL A 246 -22.64 -18.36 -11.63
N GLU A 247 -22.49 -18.47 -10.31
CA GLU A 247 -23.21 -19.49 -9.52
C GLU A 247 -24.73 -19.30 -9.65
N ASN A 248 -25.23 -18.09 -9.42
CA ASN A 248 -26.66 -17.76 -9.52
C ASN A 248 -27.24 -18.00 -10.93
N GLN A 249 -26.49 -17.68 -11.99
CA GLN A 249 -26.93 -17.95 -13.36
C GLN A 249 -27.04 -19.45 -13.63
N THR A 250 -26.06 -20.25 -13.19
CA THR A 250 -26.08 -21.71 -13.35
C THR A 250 -27.35 -22.32 -12.73
N TYR A 251 -27.77 -21.83 -11.56
CA TYR A 251 -29.03 -22.27 -10.93
C TYR A 251 -30.30 -21.94 -11.74
N MET A 252 -30.30 -20.88 -12.56
CA MET A 252 -31.49 -20.44 -13.29
C MET A 252 -31.70 -21.20 -14.61
N PHE A 253 -30.66 -21.80 -15.18
CA PHE A 253 -30.74 -22.55 -16.44
C PHE A 253 -31.03 -24.06 -16.24
N ASP A 254 -30.95 -24.54 -15.00
CA ASP A 254 -31.15 -25.96 -14.64
C ASP A 254 -32.51 -26.22 -13.91
N VAL A 255 -33.47 -25.29 -14.03
CA VAL A 255 -34.88 -25.40 -13.60
C VAL A 255 -35.78 -25.44 -14.83
#